data_AF-A0A3E0WEI9-F1
#
_entry.id   AF-A0A3E0WEI9-F1
#
_cell.length_a   1.000
_cell.length_b   1.000
_cell.length_c   1.000
_cell.angle_alpha   90.00
_cell.angle_beta   90.00
_cell.angle_gamma   90.00
#
_symmetry.space_group_name_H-M   'P 1'
#
loop_
_entity.id
_entity.type
_entity.pdbx_description
1 polymer ?
#
loop_
_entity_poly.entity_id
_entity_poly.type
_entity_poly.pdbx_seq_one_letter_code
_entity_poly.pdbx_strand_id
1 'polypeptide(L)'
;MNLGPLSSYPLPSAVNSAYGVKPAQELVDQLGITKQPTADLGPRADAAFQSQRRGDQAPARTLLVDDLGVSESKADEALARLPKL
;
A
#
# COMPACT_ATOMS: atom_id res chain seq x y z
N MET A 1 5.24 3.59 12.16
CA MET A 1 6.39 4.33 11.55
C MET A 1 5.91 5.71 11.11
N ASN A 2 6.62 6.83 11.33
CA ASN A 2 6.09 8.16 10.99
C ASN A 2 6.38 8.55 9.52
N LEU A 3 5.34 8.72 8.71
CA LEU A 3 5.43 9.09 7.29
C LEU A 3 5.76 10.58 7.03
N GLY A 4 5.89 11.41 8.07
CA GLY A 4 6.18 12.83 7.92
C GLY A 4 5.09 13.56 7.12
N PRO A 5 5.40 14.36 6.08
CA PRO A 5 4.38 15.08 5.31
C PRO A 5 3.43 14.16 4.52
N LEU A 6 3.82 12.90 4.30
CA LEU A 6 2.97 11.90 3.63
C LEU A 6 1.92 11.29 4.57
N SER A 7 2.00 11.52 5.88
CA SER A 7 1.04 11.03 6.87
C SER A 7 -0.38 11.49 6.59
N SER A 8 -0.52 12.73 6.13
CA SER A 8 -1.80 13.38 5.83
C SER A 8 -2.21 13.25 4.37
N TYR A 9 -1.46 12.48 3.56
CA TYR A 9 -1.83 12.28 2.17
C TYR A 9 -3.13 11.48 2.10
N PRO A 10 -4.19 12.01 1.46
CA PRO A 10 -5.45 11.33 1.36
C PRO A 10 -5.27 10.08 0.50
N LEU A 11 -5.59 8.93 1.05
CA LEU A 11 -5.54 7.68 0.31
C LEU A 11 -6.62 7.66 -0.78
N PRO A 12 -6.36 6.98 -1.93
CA PRO A 12 -7.37 6.75 -2.95
C PRO A 12 -8.63 6.13 -2.35
N SER A 13 -9.81 6.51 -2.83
CA SER A 13 -11.09 6.04 -2.29
C SER A 13 -11.23 4.51 -2.28
N ALA A 14 -10.60 3.80 -3.22
CA ALA A 14 -10.56 2.34 -3.24
C ALA A 14 -9.79 1.75 -2.05
N VAL A 15 -8.69 2.39 -1.64
CA VAL A 15 -7.90 1.97 -0.47
C VAL A 15 -8.62 2.37 0.82
N ASN A 16 -9.18 3.57 0.88
CA ASN A 16 -9.98 4.02 2.01
C ASN A 16 -11.21 3.11 2.24
N SER A 17 -11.95 2.73 1.19
CA SER A 17 -13.08 1.80 1.31
C SER A 17 -12.67 0.37 1.67
N ALA A 18 -11.49 -0.09 1.24
CA ALA A 18 -11.02 -1.45 1.53
C ALA A 18 -10.48 -1.60 2.97
N TYR A 19 -9.87 -0.55 3.52
CA TYR A 19 -9.20 -0.59 4.82
C TYR A 19 -9.89 0.23 5.90
N GLY A 20 -10.83 1.10 5.53
CA GLY A 20 -11.52 2.02 6.44
C GLY A 20 -10.63 3.14 7.00
N VAL A 21 -9.45 3.36 6.40
CA VAL A 21 -8.44 4.30 6.90
C VAL A 21 -8.37 5.55 6.02
N LYS A 22 -8.35 6.73 6.67
CA LYS A 22 -8.32 8.03 5.98
C LYS A 22 -6.88 8.52 5.69
N PRO A 23 -5.96 8.53 6.67
CA PRO A 23 -4.57 8.91 6.42
C PRO A 23 -3.71 7.71 6.00
N ALA A 24 -2.73 7.96 5.12
CA ALA A 24 -1.70 6.97 4.78
C ALA A 24 -0.95 6.42 6.01
N GLN A 25 -0.88 7.22 7.08
CA GLN A 25 -0.29 6.82 8.36
C GLN A 25 -1.02 5.66 9.04
N GLU A 26 -2.36 5.65 9.04
CA GLU A 26 -3.13 4.55 9.62
C GLU A 26 -2.95 3.27 8.81
N LEU A 27 -2.87 3.38 7.48
CA LEU A 27 -2.59 2.23 6.62
C LEU A 27 -1.21 1.65 6.91
N VAL A 28 -0.19 2.51 7.11
CA VAL A 28 1.17 2.10 7.49
C VAL A 28 1.21 1.35 8.80
N ASP A 29 0.56 1.88 9.83
CA ASP A 29 0.53 1.22 11.13
C ASP A 29 -0.27 -0.08 11.09
N GLN A 30 -1.35 -0.16 10.30
CA GLN A 30 -2.15 -1.37 10.14
C GLN A 30 -1.45 -2.46 9.31
N LEU A 31 -0.71 -2.07 8.28
CA LEU A 31 0.12 -2.97 7.46
C LEU A 31 1.42 -3.37 8.17
N GLY A 32 1.81 -2.65 9.22
CA GLY A 32 3.07 -2.87 9.91
C GLY A 32 4.27 -2.53 9.03
N ILE A 33 4.17 -1.47 8.22
CA ILE A 33 5.24 -1.02 7.34
C ILE A 33 6.47 -0.66 8.18
N THR A 34 7.58 -1.33 7.88
CA THR A 34 8.84 -1.21 8.64
C THR A 34 9.88 -0.38 7.90
N LYS A 35 9.78 -0.26 6.58
CA LYS A 35 10.69 0.53 5.74
C LYS A 35 10.11 1.91 5.43
N GLN A 36 11.00 2.89 5.38
CA GLN A 36 10.62 4.27 5.10
C GLN A 36 10.30 4.39 3.61
N PRO A 37 9.11 4.87 3.25
CA PRO A 37 8.81 5.10 1.86
C PRO A 37 9.74 6.17 1.29
N THR A 38 10.43 5.82 0.21
CA THR A 38 11.27 6.73 -0.56
C THR A 38 10.41 7.54 -1.55
N ALA A 39 10.95 8.61 -2.12
CA ALA A 39 10.24 9.43 -3.10
C ALA A 39 9.76 8.63 -4.33
N ASP A 40 10.45 7.54 -4.66
CA ASP A 40 10.09 6.59 -5.73
C ASP A 40 8.89 5.69 -5.40
N LEU A 41 8.45 5.67 -4.14
CA LEU A 41 7.29 4.86 -3.76
C LEU A 41 6.02 5.32 -4.49
N GLY A 42 5.84 6.63 -4.69
CA GLY A 42 4.67 7.18 -5.39
C GLY A 42 4.46 6.58 -6.79
N PRO A 43 5.42 6.74 -7.72
CA PRO A 43 5.30 6.19 -9.08
C PRO A 43 5.26 4.66 -9.10
N ARG A 44 5.97 3.97 -8.20
CA ARG A 44 5.92 2.50 -8.11
C ARG A 44 4.57 2.00 -7.59
N ALA A 45 3.98 2.68 -6.60
CA ALA A 45 2.67 2.35 -6.07
C ALA A 45 1.58 2.56 -7.13
N ASP A 46 1.70 3.61 -7.96
CA ASP A 46 0.80 3.83 -9.08
C ASP A 46 0.92 2.71 -10.13
N ALA A 47 2.15 2.34 -10.51
CA ALA A 47 2.39 1.23 -11.44
C ALA A 47 1.88 -0.12 -10.89
N ALA A 48 2.06 -0.37 -9.59
CA ALA A 48 1.53 -1.55 -8.90
C ALA A 48 0.00 -1.55 -8.88
N PHE A 49 -0.63 -0.41 -8.61
CA PHE A 49 -2.08 -0.26 -8.64
C PHE A 49 -2.65 -0.48 -10.05
N GLN A 50 -2.00 0.07 -11.08
CA GLN A 50 -2.38 -0.14 -12.48
C GLN A 50 -2.25 -1.61 -12.89
N SER A 51 -1.21 -2.30 -12.41
CA SER A 51 -1.01 -3.74 -12.66
C SER A 51 -2.06 -4.58 -11.94
N GLN A 52 -2.38 -4.22 -10.69
CA GLN A 52 -3.45 -4.86 -9.92
C GLN A 52 -4.82 -4.69 -10.61
N ARG A 53 -5.10 -3.52 -11.18
CA ARG A 53 -6.30 -3.28 -12.01
C ARG A 53 -6.35 -4.13 -13.28
N ARG A 54 -5.21 -4.65 -13.75
CA ARG A 54 -5.14 -5.60 -14.87
C ARG A 54 -5.19 -7.05 -14.40
N GLY A 55 -5.35 -7.29 -13.10
CA GLY A 55 -5.37 -8.61 -12.47
C GLY A 55 -4.01 -9.11 -11.99
N ASP A 56 -2.94 -8.32 -12.13
CA ASP A 56 -1.59 -8.70 -11.73
C ASP A 56 -1.22 -8.13 -10.35
N GLN A 57 -1.22 -8.99 -9.35
CA GLN A 57 -0.91 -8.64 -7.96
C GLN A 57 0.58 -8.76 -7.62
N ALA A 58 1.41 -9.34 -8.48
CA ALA A 58 2.83 -9.54 -8.24
C ALA A 58 3.58 -8.22 -7.96
N PRO A 59 3.45 -7.15 -8.78
CA PRO A 59 4.16 -5.89 -8.52
C PRO A 59 3.67 -5.19 -7.25
N ALA A 60 2.40 -5.35 -6.88
CA ALA A 60 1.87 -4.80 -5.63
C ALA A 60 2.39 -5.56 -4.41
N ARG A 61 2.53 -6.90 -4.50
CA ARG A 61 3.17 -7.73 -3.47
C ARG A 61 4.63 -7.37 -3.30
N THR A 62 5.38 -7.23 -4.40
CA THR A 62 6.77 -6.80 -4.38
C THR A 62 6.92 -5.42 -3.74
N LEU A 63 6.08 -4.44 -4.09
CA LEU A 63 6.14 -3.12 -3.45
C LEU A 63 5.92 -3.18 -1.93
N LEU A 64 4.95 -3.98 -1.49
CA LEU A 64 4.66 -4.14 -0.06
C LEU A 64 5.82 -4.82 0.69
N VAL A 65 6.42 -5.85 0.12
CA VAL A 65 7.47 -6.65 0.78
C VAL A 65 8.85 -5.99 0.65
N ASP A 66 9.25 -5.66 -0.58
CA ASP A 66 10.58 -5.14 -0.89
C ASP A 66 10.74 -3.66 -0.51
N ASP A 67 9.81 -2.81 -0.94
CA ASP A 67 9.93 -1.36 -0.73
C ASP A 67 9.41 -0.93 0.66
N LEU A 68 8.35 -1.57 1.16
CA LEU A 68 7.70 -1.18 2.42
C LEU A 68 8.04 -2.10 3.61
N GLY A 69 8.70 -3.25 3.36
CA GLY A 69 9.11 -4.16 4.42
C GLY A 69 7.93 -4.80 5.18
N VAL A 70 6.78 -4.92 4.52
CA VAL A 70 5.63 -5.65 5.02
C VAL A 70 5.92 -7.15 4.91
N SER A 71 5.50 -7.93 5.89
CA SER A 71 5.62 -9.39 5.81
C SER A 71 4.77 -9.94 4.65
N GLU A 72 5.27 -10.96 3.94
CA GLU A 72 4.56 -11.57 2.80
C GLU A 72 3.10 -11.91 3.13
N SER A 73 2.84 -12.54 4.28
CA SER A 73 1.47 -12.87 4.70
C SER A 73 0.58 -11.63 4.86
N LYS A 74 1.11 -10.52 5.38
CA LYS A 74 0.38 -9.26 5.52
C LYS A 74 0.17 -8.58 4.17
N ALA A 75 1.14 -8.68 3.27
CA ALA A 75 1.01 -8.18 1.91
C ALA A 75 -0.07 -8.95 1.14
N ASP A 76 -0.09 -10.27 1.23
CA ASP A 76 -1.11 -11.12 0.62
C ASP A 76 -2.51 -10.84 1.22
N GLU A 77 -2.62 -10.68 2.54
CA GLU A 77 -3.88 -10.34 3.23
C GLU A 77 -4.38 -8.94 2.83
N ALA A 78 -3.46 -7.99 2.66
CA ALA A 78 -3.73 -6.65 2.17
C ALA A 78 -4.26 -6.67 0.72
N LEU A 79 -3.59 -7.40 -0.15
CA LEU A 79 -4.01 -7.54 -1.55
C LEU A 79 -5.34 -8.28 -1.68
N ALA A 80 -5.64 -9.22 -0.78
CA ALA A 80 -6.92 -9.93 -0.72
C ALA A 80 -8.08 -9.05 -0.21
N ARG A 81 -7.80 -8.06 0.64
CA ARG A 81 -8.81 -7.09 1.12
C ARG A 81 -9.15 -6.03 0.09
N LEU A 82 -8.23 -5.72 -0.83
CA LEU A 82 -8.51 -4.80 -1.90
C LEU A 82 -9.61 -5.40 -2.80
N PRO A 83 -10.67 -4.63 -3.13
CA PRO A 83 -11.69 -5.11 -4.04
C PRO A 83 -11.01 -5.48 -5.37
N LYS A 84 -11.34 -6.66 -5.89
CA LYS A 84 -10.98 -7.03 -7.26
C LYS A 84 -11.68 -6.04 -8.19
N LEU A 85 -10.93 -5.05 -8.66
CA LEU A 85 -11.39 -4.05 -9.63
C LEU A 85 -11.59 -4.67 -11.00
#